data_AF-A0A2C9KY93-F1
#
_entry.id   AF-A0A2C9KY93-F1
#
_cell.length_a   1.000
_cell.length_b   1.000
_cell.length_c   1.000
_cell.angle_alpha   90.00
_cell.angle_beta   90.00
_cell.angle_gamma   90.00
#
_symmetry.space_group_name_H-M   'P 1'
#
loop_
_entity.id
_entity.type
_entity.pdbx_description
1 polymer ?
#
loop_
_entity_poly.entity_id
_entity_poly.type
_entity_poly.pdbx_seq_one_letter_code
_entity_poly.pdbx_strand_id
1 'polypeptide(L)'
;MLITVSTLLMPISVSSLLMLMTVSTLLMLITVSTLLMPITVSSLLMLTTVSTLLMLMTVSTLLMLMTVSTLLMLMTVSTLLIMMTVFTLLMLMTVSTLLMLMTVSTLLMLMTVSTLLMLMTVSTLLMLMTVSTLLMLMTVSTLLMLMTVSTLLIMMTVFTLLMLMTVFTLLMLIIIILSDFINSK
;
A
#
# COMPACT_ATOMS: atom_id res chain seq x y z
N MET A 1 24.19 -23.88 3.45
CA MET A 1 25.01 -23.03 2.55
C MET A 1 24.17 -21.80 2.24
N LEU A 2 24.42 -20.68 2.94
CA LEU A 2 23.77 -19.41 2.66
C LEU A 2 24.44 -18.85 1.41
N ILE A 3 23.77 -18.91 0.26
CA ILE A 3 24.27 -18.27 -0.94
C ILE A 3 24.08 -16.77 -0.75
N THR A 4 25.12 -16.06 -0.33
CA THR A 4 25.14 -14.59 -0.35
C THR A 4 25.35 -14.14 -1.78
N VAL A 5 24.28 -14.14 -2.58
CA VAL A 5 24.29 -13.44 -3.87
C VAL A 5 24.22 -11.95 -3.59
N SER A 6 25.17 -11.17 -4.10
CA SER A 6 25.17 -9.71 -3.96
C SER A 6 24.01 -9.07 -4.72
N THR A 7 23.73 -9.57 -5.93
CA THR A 7 22.67 -9.11 -6.85
C THR A 7 22.01 -10.30 -7.55
N LEU A 8 20.70 -10.43 -7.47
CA LEU A 8 19.94 -11.45 -8.21
C LEU A 8 18.89 -10.81 -9.13
N LEU A 9 18.81 -11.29 -10.38
CA LEU A 9 17.81 -10.91 -11.39
C LEU A 9 16.94 -12.11 -11.74
N MET A 10 15.61 -11.98 -11.64
CA MET A 10 14.68 -13.07 -11.94
C MET A 10 13.49 -12.64 -12.82
N PRO A 11 13.57 -12.84 -14.15
CA PRO A 11 12.40 -12.81 -15.03
C PRO A 11 11.69 -14.17 -14.99
N ILE A 12 10.42 -14.21 -14.58
CA ILE A 12 9.66 -15.47 -14.45
C ILE A 12 8.26 -15.33 -15.04
N SER A 13 7.86 -16.32 -15.84
CA SER A 13 6.49 -16.49 -16.34
C SER A 13 6.03 -17.94 -16.17
N VAL A 14 5.23 -18.20 -15.13
CA VAL A 14 4.70 -19.52 -14.76
C VAL A 14 3.27 -19.40 -14.21
N SER A 15 2.55 -20.51 -14.03
CA SER A 15 1.20 -20.45 -13.44
C SER A 15 1.23 -20.11 -11.94
N SER A 16 2.07 -20.81 -11.18
CA SER A 16 2.23 -20.63 -9.74
C SER A 16 3.70 -20.57 -9.37
N LEU A 17 4.04 -19.73 -8.40
CA LEU A 17 5.40 -19.55 -7.94
C LEU A 17 5.46 -19.35 -6.41
N LEU A 18 6.36 -20.09 -5.77
CA LEU A 18 6.76 -19.90 -4.37
C LEU A 18 8.23 -19.51 -4.35
N MET A 19 8.56 -18.38 -3.73
CA MET A 19 9.95 -17.93 -3.57
C MET A 19 10.28 -17.59 -2.13
N LEU A 20 11.32 -18.24 -1.59
CA LEU A 20 11.90 -17.96 -0.28
C LEU A 20 13.36 -17.52 -0.47
N MET A 21 13.67 -16.26 -0.15
CA MET A 21 14.99 -15.68 -0.46
C MET A 21 15.57 -14.84 0.67
N THR A 22 16.89 -14.88 0.80
CA THR A 22 17.69 -13.93 1.60
C THR A 22 18.91 -13.50 0.81
N VAL A 23 18.91 -12.26 0.32
CA VAL A 23 20.00 -11.69 -0.51
C VAL A 23 20.23 -10.21 -0.15
N SER A 24 21.32 -9.61 -0.61
CA SER A 24 21.51 -8.17 -0.39
C SER A 24 20.61 -7.37 -1.33
N THR A 25 20.78 -7.52 -2.64
CA THR A 25 19.97 -6.81 -3.63
C THR A 25 19.24 -7.78 -4.56
N LEU A 26 17.97 -7.48 -4.81
CA LEU A 26 17.08 -8.31 -5.61
C LEU A 26 16.31 -7.46 -6.62
N LEU A 27 16.30 -7.90 -7.88
CA LEU A 27 15.51 -7.36 -8.96
C LEU A 27 14.61 -8.46 -9.53
N MET A 28 13.29 -8.25 -9.52
CA MET A 28 12.34 -9.24 -10.02
C MET A 28 11.36 -8.66 -11.02
N LEU A 29 11.09 -9.45 -12.05
CA LEU A 29 10.07 -9.21 -13.05
C LEU A 29 9.22 -10.48 -13.18
N ILE A 30 8.00 -10.45 -12.66
CA ILE A 30 7.18 -11.67 -12.52
C ILE A 30 5.79 -11.47 -13.12
N THR A 31 5.40 -12.40 -13.99
CA THR A 31 4.03 -12.52 -14.50
C THR A 31 3.52 -13.92 -14.21
N VAL A 32 2.63 -14.08 -13.24
CA VAL A 32 2.12 -15.40 -12.82
C VAL A 32 0.64 -15.33 -12.44
N SER A 33 -0.04 -16.47 -12.31
CA SER A 33 -1.41 -16.47 -11.77
C SER A 33 -1.38 -16.32 -10.25
N THR A 34 -0.53 -17.11 -9.58
CA THR A 34 -0.43 -17.14 -8.11
C THR A 34 1.01 -17.00 -7.66
N LEU A 35 1.27 -16.15 -6.66
CA LEU A 35 2.61 -15.86 -6.16
C LEU A 35 2.62 -15.80 -4.63
N LEU A 36 3.52 -16.56 -4.01
CA LEU A 36 3.79 -16.54 -2.57
C LEU A 36 5.26 -16.19 -2.30
N MET A 37 5.49 -15.12 -1.54
CA MET A 37 6.82 -14.53 -1.38
C MET A 37 7.18 -14.12 0.05
N PRO A 38 7.77 -15.03 0.83
CA PRO A 38 8.56 -14.68 2.02
C PRO A 38 10.00 -14.27 1.65
N ILE A 39 10.39 -13.01 1.88
CA ILE A 39 11.76 -12.53 1.60
C ILE A 39 12.32 -11.62 2.69
N THR A 40 13.63 -11.74 2.94
CA THR A 40 14.41 -10.76 3.71
C THR A 40 15.56 -10.24 2.86
N VAL A 41 15.61 -8.94 2.58
CA VAL A 41 16.63 -8.34 1.68
C VAL A 41 17.02 -6.94 2.13
N SER A 42 18.22 -6.47 1.79
CA SER A 42 18.54 -5.05 2.03
C SER A 42 17.83 -4.16 1.03
N SER A 43 17.91 -4.48 -0.27
CA SER A 43 17.24 -3.71 -1.33
C SER A 43 16.46 -4.60 -2.27
N LEU A 44 15.23 -4.19 -2.60
CA LEU A 44 14.40 -4.88 -3.57
C LEU A 44 13.74 -3.89 -4.54
N LEU A 45 13.84 -4.22 -5.83
CA LEU A 45 13.04 -3.66 -6.90
C LEU A 45 12.16 -4.75 -7.49
N MET A 46 10.85 -4.55 -7.46
CA MET A 46 9.87 -5.55 -7.89
C MET A 46 8.89 -4.95 -8.90
N LEU A 47 8.74 -5.63 -10.04
CA LEU A 47 7.70 -5.38 -11.04
C LEU A 47 6.87 -6.65 -11.24
N THR A 48 5.58 -6.63 -10.90
CA THR A 48 4.72 -7.82 -11.02
C THR A 48 3.36 -7.57 -11.65
N THR A 49 2.89 -8.57 -12.41
CA THR A 49 1.50 -8.68 -12.83
C THR A 49 0.98 -10.04 -12.37
N VAL A 50 0.02 -10.08 -11.46
CA VAL A 50 -0.42 -11.33 -10.80
C VAL A 50 -1.93 -11.36 -10.58
N SER A 51 -2.56 -12.54 -10.62
CA SER A 51 -3.96 -12.65 -10.17
C SER A 51 -4.04 -12.64 -8.64
N THR A 52 -3.29 -13.52 -7.97
CA THR A 52 -3.25 -13.59 -6.51
C THR A 52 -1.81 -13.50 -5.99
N LEU A 53 -1.57 -12.59 -5.06
CA LEU A 53 -0.24 -12.36 -4.49
C LEU A 53 -0.32 -12.29 -2.96
N LEU A 54 0.53 -13.09 -2.30
CA LEU A 54 0.79 -13.00 -0.88
C LEU A 54 2.28 -12.68 -0.64
N MET A 55 2.54 -11.56 0.04
CA MET A 55 3.90 -11.12 0.38
C MET A 55 4.11 -10.98 1.87
N LEU A 56 5.25 -11.49 2.33
CA LEU A 56 5.77 -11.32 3.68
C LEU A 56 7.21 -10.86 3.59
N MET A 57 7.49 -9.60 3.93
CA MET A 57 8.82 -9.03 3.68
C MET A 57 9.39 -8.26 4.85
N THR A 58 10.70 -8.41 5.04
CA THR A 58 11.53 -7.50 5.86
C THR A 58 12.60 -6.90 4.97
N VAL A 59 12.55 -5.59 4.73
CA VAL A 59 13.40 -4.92 3.73
C VAL A 59 13.93 -3.58 4.24
N SER A 60 15.17 -3.20 3.91
CA SER A 60 15.61 -1.82 4.20
C SER A 60 15.03 -0.83 3.18
N THR A 61 15.25 -1.07 1.89
CA THR A 61 14.79 -0.22 0.78
C THR A 61 13.97 -1.03 -0.20
N LEU A 62 12.72 -0.64 -0.43
CA LEU A 62 11.82 -1.38 -1.32
C LEU A 62 11.12 -0.44 -2.30
N LEU A 63 11.18 -0.80 -3.58
CA LEU A 63 10.39 -0.20 -4.65
C LEU A 63 9.53 -1.27 -5.31
N MET A 64 8.22 -1.04 -5.34
CA MET A 64 7.27 -1.96 -5.96
C MET A 64 6.37 -1.25 -6.96
N LEU A 65 6.22 -1.89 -8.13
CA LEU A 65 5.20 -1.55 -9.13
C LEU A 65 4.40 -2.83 -9.42
N MET A 66 3.11 -2.86 -9.08
CA MET A 66 2.29 -4.06 -9.31
C MET A 66 0.92 -3.76 -9.89
N THR A 67 0.45 -4.71 -10.72
CA THR A 67 -0.95 -4.84 -11.13
C THR A 67 -1.46 -6.19 -10.63
N VAL A 68 -2.40 -6.18 -9.70
CA VAL A 68 -2.85 -7.41 -9.01
C VAL A 68 -4.37 -7.49 -8.91
N SER A 69 -4.98 -8.67 -9.05
CA SER A 69 -6.41 -8.80 -8.71
C SER A 69 -6.59 -8.81 -7.19
N THR A 70 -5.98 -9.79 -6.51
CA THR A 70 -6.05 -9.95 -5.05
C THR A 70 -4.67 -9.91 -4.41
N LEU A 71 -4.47 -9.03 -3.45
CA LEU A 71 -3.17 -8.81 -2.81
C LEU A 71 -3.27 -8.79 -1.29
N LEU A 72 -2.43 -9.59 -0.64
CA LEU A 72 -2.19 -9.57 0.80
C LEU A 72 -0.72 -9.25 1.08
N MET A 73 -0.46 -8.18 1.83
CA MET A 73 0.90 -7.77 2.19
C MET A 73 1.09 -7.62 3.70
N LEU A 74 2.17 -8.22 4.20
CA LEU A 74 2.69 -8.01 5.54
C LEU A 74 4.16 -7.57 5.46
N MET A 75 4.46 -6.35 5.90
CA MET A 75 5.75 -5.72 5.63
C MET A 75 6.35 -5.00 6.83
N THR A 76 7.65 -5.17 7.05
CA THR A 76 8.47 -4.28 7.88
C THR A 76 9.55 -3.66 7.03
N VAL A 77 9.51 -2.34 6.82
CA VAL A 77 10.41 -1.66 5.87
C VAL A 77 10.98 -0.37 6.43
N SER A 78 12.25 -0.04 6.14
CA SER A 78 12.73 1.32 6.44
C SER A 78 12.16 2.31 5.45
N THR A 79 12.51 2.22 4.16
CA THR A 79 12.02 3.12 3.11
C THR A 79 11.25 2.36 2.04
N LEU A 80 10.03 2.81 1.75
CA LEU A 80 9.13 2.12 0.85
C LEU A 80 8.49 3.06 -0.18
N LEU A 81 8.60 2.70 -1.46
CA LEU A 81 7.90 3.32 -2.56
C LEU A 81 7.00 2.28 -3.25
N ILE A 82 5.70 2.58 -3.33
CA ILE A 82 4.69 1.67 -3.85
C ILE A 82 3.85 2.37 -4.91
N MET A 83 3.72 1.74 -6.07
CA MET A 83 2.78 2.10 -7.13
C MET A 83 1.91 0.89 -7.49
N MET A 84 0.60 0.97 -7.27
CA MET A 84 -0.29 -0.20 -7.37
C MET A 84 -1.60 0.09 -8.10
N THR A 85 -2.02 -0.87 -8.93
CA THR A 85 -3.41 -1.02 -9.38
C THR A 85 -3.94 -2.36 -8.89
N VAL A 86 -4.94 -2.35 -8.01
CA VAL A 86 -5.42 -3.58 -7.35
C VAL A 86 -6.94 -3.65 -7.29
N PHE A 87 -7.53 -4.84 -7.40
CA PHE A 87 -8.97 -4.99 -7.14
C PHE A 87 -9.27 -5.13 -5.64
N THR A 88 -8.67 -6.11 -4.96
CA THR A 88 -8.78 -6.30 -3.50
C THR A 88 -7.41 -6.26 -2.85
N LEU A 89 -7.22 -5.37 -1.88
CA LEU A 89 -5.96 -5.17 -1.19
C LEU A 89 -6.14 -5.21 0.33
N LEU A 90 -5.38 -6.09 0.98
CA LEU A 90 -5.15 -6.10 2.42
C LEU A 90 -3.69 -5.77 2.72
N MET A 91 -3.43 -4.71 3.48
CA MET A 91 -2.08 -4.34 3.91
C MET A 91 -1.97 -4.21 5.43
N LEU A 92 -0.89 -4.80 5.95
CA LEU A 92 -0.39 -4.57 7.29
C LEU A 92 1.08 -4.17 7.22
N MET A 93 1.42 -2.93 7.56
CA MET A 93 2.82 -2.48 7.47
C MET A 93 3.31 -1.66 8.66
N THR A 94 4.59 -1.87 8.99
CA THR A 94 5.38 -0.99 9.86
C THR A 94 6.50 -0.39 9.02
N VAL A 95 6.51 0.93 8.85
CA VAL A 95 7.45 1.60 7.92
C VAL A 95 8.04 2.87 8.52
N SER A 96 9.33 3.16 8.29
CA SER A 96 9.85 4.49 8.66
C SER A 96 9.37 5.55 7.67
N THR A 97 9.70 5.43 6.38
CA THR A 97 9.29 6.37 5.33
C THR A 97 8.53 5.65 4.23
N LEU A 98 7.34 6.16 3.91
CA LEU A 98 6.43 5.52 2.95
C LEU A 98 5.87 6.54 1.96
N LEU A 99 6.03 6.23 0.67
CA LEU A 99 5.34 6.86 -0.44
C LEU A 99 4.41 5.84 -1.11
N MET A 100 3.12 6.13 -1.17
CA MET A 100 2.15 5.29 -1.87
C MET A 100 1.36 6.05 -2.94
N LEU A 101 1.27 5.44 -4.10
CA LEU A 101 0.36 5.79 -5.18
C LEU A 101 -0.50 4.57 -5.51
N MET A 102 -1.81 4.64 -5.27
CA MET A 102 -2.68 3.48 -5.45
C MET A 102 -4.00 3.80 -6.15
N THR A 103 -4.42 2.90 -7.04
CA THR A 103 -5.80 2.81 -7.54
C THR A 103 -6.36 1.46 -7.12
N VAL A 104 -7.39 1.46 -6.27
CA VAL A 104 -7.91 0.22 -5.66
C VAL A 104 -9.43 0.16 -5.69
N SER A 105 -10.04 -1.00 -5.94
CA SER A 105 -11.48 -1.14 -5.74
C SER A 105 -11.80 -1.23 -4.24
N THR A 106 -11.25 -2.23 -3.55
CA THR A 106 -11.48 -2.45 -2.11
C THR A 106 -10.15 -2.51 -1.35
N LEU A 107 -10.01 -1.68 -0.32
CA LEU A 107 -8.77 -1.51 0.43
C LEU A 107 -9.01 -1.59 1.94
N LEU A 108 -8.30 -2.52 2.59
CA LEU A 108 -8.15 -2.58 4.04
C LEU A 108 -6.69 -2.33 4.40
N MET A 109 -6.42 -1.28 5.19
CA MET A 109 -5.07 -0.92 5.63
C MET A 109 -4.96 -0.80 7.15
N LEU A 110 -3.90 -1.40 7.68
CA LEU A 110 -3.40 -1.19 9.03
C LEU A 110 -1.93 -0.78 8.99
N MET A 111 -1.63 0.43 9.46
CA MET A 111 -0.31 1.05 9.25
C MET A 111 0.25 1.69 10.52
N THR A 112 1.53 1.47 10.79
CA THR A 112 2.34 2.27 11.72
C THR A 112 3.50 2.89 10.94
N VAL A 113 3.52 4.22 10.81
CA VAL A 113 4.49 4.91 9.93
C VAL A 113 5.09 6.14 10.58
N SER A 114 6.38 6.42 10.39
CA SER A 114 6.94 7.70 10.86
C SER A 114 6.58 8.85 9.91
N THR A 115 6.86 8.71 8.61
CA THR A 115 6.52 9.70 7.59
C THR A 115 5.76 9.05 6.44
N LEU A 116 4.56 9.54 6.13
CA LEU A 116 3.68 8.97 5.12
C LEU A 116 3.23 10.03 4.11
N LEU A 117 3.45 9.74 2.83
CA LEU A 117 2.84 10.44 1.70
C LEU A 117 1.94 9.47 0.93
N MET A 118 0.65 9.77 0.82
CA MET A 118 -0.32 8.95 0.09
C MET A 118 -1.08 9.75 -0.96
N LEU A 119 -1.17 9.16 -2.15
CA LEU A 119 -2.10 9.54 -3.21
C LEU A 119 -2.93 8.31 -3.58
N MET A 120 -4.25 8.36 -3.35
CA MET A 120 -5.12 7.21 -3.59
C MET A 120 -6.43 7.55 -4.30
N THR A 121 -6.85 6.65 -5.19
CA THR A 121 -8.21 6.58 -5.74
C THR A 121 -8.80 5.24 -5.35
N VAL A 122 -9.87 5.23 -4.54
CA VAL A 122 -10.42 3.99 -3.97
C VAL A 122 -11.95 3.95 -4.04
N SER A 123 -12.55 2.79 -4.35
CA SER A 123 -14.01 2.67 -4.19
C SER A 123 -14.38 2.52 -2.72
N THR A 124 -13.90 1.49 -2.03
CA THR A 124 -14.14 1.28 -0.60
C THR A 124 -12.84 1.22 0.19
N LEU A 125 -12.74 2.03 1.24
CA LEU A 125 -11.55 2.15 2.06
C LEU A 125 -11.87 2.00 3.55
N LEU A 126 -11.25 1.01 4.19
CA LEU A 126 -11.16 0.88 5.64
C LEU A 126 -9.71 1.07 6.07
N MET A 127 -9.47 2.06 6.93
CA MET A 127 -8.13 2.46 7.31
C MET A 127 -7.99 2.63 8.83
N LEU A 128 -6.95 2.01 9.38
CA LEU A 128 -6.47 2.24 10.75
C LEU A 128 -4.99 2.63 10.70
N MET A 129 -4.63 3.85 11.13
CA MET A 129 -3.23 4.29 11.12
C MET A 129 -2.77 4.99 12.39
N THR A 130 -1.50 4.75 12.72
CA THR A 130 -0.72 5.56 13.66
C THR A 130 0.46 6.16 12.91
N VAL A 131 0.52 7.49 12.80
CA VAL A 131 1.53 8.17 11.96
C VAL A 131 2.14 9.38 12.68
N SER A 132 3.45 9.62 12.54
CA SER A 132 4.02 10.89 13.03
C SER A 132 3.69 12.03 12.08
N THR A 133 4.10 11.95 10.81
CA THR A 133 3.80 12.96 9.79
C THR A 133 3.05 12.36 8.60
N LEU A 134 1.92 12.97 8.24
CA LEU A 134 1.05 12.49 7.17
C LEU A 134 0.68 13.60 6.20
N LEU A 135 0.95 13.36 4.92
CA LEU A 135 0.38 14.07 3.79
C LEU A 135 -0.48 13.12 2.96
N MET A 136 -1.74 13.47 2.77
CA MET A 136 -2.72 12.60 2.12
C MET A 136 -3.55 13.37 1.09
N LEU A 137 -3.64 12.81 -0.12
CA LEU A 137 -4.57 13.23 -1.17
C LEU A 137 -5.40 12.01 -1.59
N MET A 138 -6.72 12.05 -1.40
CA MET A 138 -7.58 10.90 -1.72
C MET A 138 -8.88 11.27 -2.44
N THR A 139 -9.28 10.40 -3.36
CA THR A 139 -10.63 10.35 -3.93
C THR A 139 -11.24 9.00 -3.57
N VAL A 140 -12.31 8.99 -2.78
CA VAL A 140 -12.90 7.75 -2.25
C VAL A 140 -14.42 7.72 -2.38
N SER A 141 -15.04 6.60 -2.74
CA SER A 141 -16.51 6.50 -2.66
C SER A 141 -16.97 6.28 -1.22
N THR A 142 -16.49 5.22 -0.56
CA THR A 142 -16.82 4.93 0.84
C THR A 142 -15.57 4.87 1.71
N LEU A 143 -15.57 5.64 2.79
CA LEU A 143 -14.44 5.74 3.71
C LEU A 143 -14.86 5.52 5.16
N LEU A 144 -14.21 4.53 5.80
CA LEU A 144 -14.16 4.38 7.24
C LEU A 144 -12.71 4.52 7.72
N MET A 145 -12.46 5.51 8.57
CA MET A 145 -11.11 5.85 9.02
C MET A 145 -11.01 6.01 10.53
N LEU A 146 -10.00 5.37 11.13
CA LEU A 146 -9.53 5.61 12.49
C LEU A 146 -8.05 5.99 12.45
N MET A 147 -7.70 7.16 12.99
CA MET A 147 -6.33 7.66 12.89
C MET A 147 -5.82 8.35 14.16
N THR A 148 -4.55 8.11 14.47
CA THR A 148 -3.75 8.88 15.44
C THR A 148 -2.57 9.48 14.70
N VAL A 149 -2.43 10.81 14.72
CA VAL A 149 -1.38 11.50 13.95
C VAL A 149 -0.79 12.73 14.66
N SER A 150 0.52 12.96 14.56
CA SER A 150 1.11 14.19 15.13
C SER A 150 0.93 15.38 14.19
N THR A 151 1.33 15.25 12.93
CA THR A 151 1.15 16.29 11.91
C THR A 151 0.37 15.77 10.71
N LEU A 152 -0.72 16.45 10.37
CA LEU A 152 -1.62 16.06 9.28
C LEU A 152 -1.86 17.20 8.30
N LEU A 153 -1.61 16.90 7.02
CA LEU A 153 -2.15 17.64 5.88
C LEU A 153 -2.99 16.68 5.02
N ILE A 154 -4.28 16.96 4.89
CA ILE A 154 -5.21 16.13 4.12
C ILE A 154 -6.05 16.93 3.14
N MET A 155 -6.16 16.43 1.91
CA MET A 155 -7.13 16.84 0.90
C MET A 155 -7.92 15.61 0.46
N MET A 156 -9.24 15.67 0.57
CA MET A 156 -10.07 14.50 0.28
C MET A 156 -11.39 14.86 -0.41
N THR A 157 -11.73 14.08 -1.43
CA THR A 157 -13.06 14.04 -2.05
C THR A 157 -13.71 12.71 -1.72
N VAL A 158 -14.90 12.74 -1.11
CA VAL A 158 -15.59 11.54 -0.63
C VAL A 158 -17.09 11.58 -0.88
N PHE A 159 -17.70 10.40 -1.12
CA PHE A 159 -19.16 10.27 -1.17
C PHE A 159 -19.77 9.93 0.20
N THR A 160 -19.27 8.87 0.85
CA THR A 160 -19.68 8.49 2.22
C THR A 160 -18.49 8.44 3.17
N LEU A 161 -18.64 9.06 4.34
CA LEU A 161 -17.54 9.29 5.27
C LEU A 161 -17.92 8.98 6.72
N LEU A 162 -17.13 8.12 7.36
CA LEU A 162 -17.07 7.98 8.81
C LEU A 162 -15.61 8.07 9.27
N MET A 163 -15.28 9.09 10.08
CA MET A 163 -13.91 9.29 10.58
C MET A 163 -13.86 9.53 12.08
N LEU A 164 -12.86 8.93 12.73
CA LEU A 164 -12.44 9.25 14.08
C LEU A 164 -10.93 9.55 14.08
N MET A 165 -10.55 10.73 14.57
CA MET A 165 -9.17 11.21 14.48
C MET A 165 -8.69 11.84 15.80
N THR A 166 -7.46 11.50 16.18
CA THR A 166 -6.66 12.21 17.19
C THR A 166 -5.47 12.85 16.50
N VAL A 167 -5.33 14.18 16.62
CA VAL A 167 -4.32 14.94 15.91
C VAL A 167 -3.72 16.07 16.76
N PHE A 168 -2.40 16.26 16.68
CA PHE A 168 -1.73 17.39 17.35
C PHE A 168 -1.72 18.66 16.47
N THR A 169 -1.39 18.54 15.18
CA THR A 169 -1.46 19.63 14.20
C THR A 169 -2.20 19.20 12.93
N LEU A 170 -3.17 20.01 12.49
CA LEU A 170 -4.11 19.66 11.44
C LEU A 170 -4.29 20.79 10.43
N LEU A 171 -4.13 20.47 9.15
CA LEU A 171 -4.67 21.23 8.02
C LEU A 171 -5.48 20.29 7.13
N MET A 172 -6.76 20.62 6.91
CA MET A 172 -7.71 19.70 6.29
C MET A 172 -8.66 20.41 5.33
N LEU A 173 -8.81 19.82 4.13
CA LEU A 173 -9.85 20.14 3.16
C LEU A 173 -10.62 18.87 2.81
N ILE A 174 -11.94 18.88 3.02
CA ILE A 174 -12.84 17.76 2.69
C ILE A 174 -13.96 18.27 1.79
N ILE A 175 -14.17 17.58 0.67
CA ILE A 175 -15.30 17.75 -0.25
C ILE A 175 -16.19 16.52 -0.14
N ILE A 176 -17.45 16.71 0.27
CA ILE A 176 -18.46 15.65 0.32
C ILE A 176 -19.46 15.88 -0.81
N ILE A 177 -19.63 14.88 -1.69
CA ILE A 177 -20.59 14.93 -2.80
C ILE A 177 -21.94 14.37 -2.32
N LEU A 178 -22.94 15.23 -2.12
CA LEU A 178 -24.32 14.79 -1.84
C LEU A 178 -25.05 14.48 -3.16
N SER A 179 -25.49 13.24 -3.39
CA SER A 179 -26.31 12.89 -4.56
C SER A 179 -27.79 13.25 -4.43
N ASP A 180 -28.25 13.75 -3.28
CA ASP A 180 -29.68 13.80 -2.98
C ASP A 180 -30.39 15.13 -3.29
N PHE A 181 -29.81 16.01 -4.12
CA PHE A 181 -30.49 17.26 -4.53
C PHE A 181 -30.85 17.37 -6.02
N ILE A 182 -30.47 16.40 -6.87
CA ILE A 182 -30.70 16.49 -8.33
C ILE A 182 -31.87 15.62 -8.82
N ASN A 183 -32.36 14.65 -8.04
CA ASN A 183 -33.51 13.81 -8.42
C ASN A 183 -34.78 14.03 -7.57
N SER A 184 -34.87 15.14 -6.82
CA SER A 184 -36.09 15.58 -6.14
C SER A 184 -36.63 16.87 -6.76
N LYS A 185 -37.01 16.80 -8.04
CA LYS A 185 -38.08 17.62 -8.62
C LYS A 185 -38.58 17.04 -9.92
#